data_AF-M6K6W6-F1
#
_entry.id   AF-M6K6W6-F1
#
_cell.length_a   1.000
_cell.length_b   1.000
_cell.length_c   1.000
_cell.angle_alpha   90.00
_cell.angle_beta   90.00
_cell.angle_gamma   90.00
#
_symmetry.space_group_name_H-M   'P 1'
#
loop_
_entity.id
_entity.type
_entity.pdbx_description
1 polymer ?
#
loop_
_entity_poly.entity_id
_entity_poly.type
_entity_poly.pdbx_seq_one_letter_code
_entity_poly.pdbx_strand_id
1 'polypeptide(L)'
;MVYPLPSYSSTALGVHYTFHLNGESYAGPNSNWAESKTDYKFQTSRNVFFNSLKNITNYYTEEDLTQGYVGLRPRLFFDNKPITDFVIKKYPENRPWIHLLGIESPGLTSSPSIGEEVFLLVKSLI
;
A
#
# COMPACT_ATOMS: atom_id res chain seq x y z
N MET A 1 -6.52 -15.29 0.82
CA MET A 1 -5.89 -14.26 1.67
C MET A 1 -6.53 -14.32 3.05
N VAL A 2 -5.75 -14.13 4.10
CA VAL A 2 -6.21 -14.14 5.50
C VAL A 2 -5.82 -12.83 6.18
N TYR A 3 -6.77 -12.18 6.88
CA TYR A 3 -6.57 -10.92 7.60
C TYR A 3 -6.84 -11.09 9.10
N PRO A 4 -6.09 -10.39 9.97
CA PRO A 4 -6.50 -10.20 11.36
C PRO A 4 -7.65 -9.20 11.45
N LEU A 5 -8.34 -9.17 12.60
CA LEU A 5 -9.33 -8.13 12.87
C LEU A 5 -8.65 -6.75 12.88
N PRO A 6 -9.24 -5.72 12.23
CA PRO A 6 -8.68 -4.38 12.24
C PRO A 6 -8.58 -3.83 13.67
N SER A 7 -7.45 -3.22 14.01
CA SER A 7 -7.32 -2.49 15.27
C SER A 7 -8.10 -1.17 15.20
N TYR A 8 -8.83 -0.83 16.25
CA TYR A 8 -9.53 0.47 16.38
C TYR A 8 -8.58 1.68 16.33
N SER A 9 -7.30 1.50 16.62
CA SER A 9 -6.30 2.57 16.72
C SER A 9 -5.36 2.68 15.51
N SER A 10 -5.49 1.83 14.50
CA SER A 10 -4.58 1.77 13.35
C SER A 10 -5.33 1.68 12.04
N THR A 11 -4.90 2.48 11.05
CA THR A 11 -5.36 2.35 9.66
C THR A 11 -4.68 1.20 8.91
N ALA A 12 -3.69 0.54 9.52
CA ALA A 12 -3.07 -0.66 8.98
C ALA A 12 -3.85 -1.90 9.43
N LEU A 13 -4.31 -2.69 8.46
CA LEU A 13 -5.00 -3.97 8.64
C LEU A 13 -4.12 -5.09 9.26
N GLY A 14 -2.93 -4.75 9.77
CA GLY A 14 -1.94 -5.71 10.23
C GLY A 14 -1.26 -6.48 9.10
N VAL A 15 -0.33 -7.36 9.50
CA VAL A 15 0.23 -8.39 8.63
C VAL A 15 -0.93 -9.23 8.10
N HIS A 16 -0.99 -9.49 6.81
CA HIS A 16 -1.90 -10.44 6.20
C HIS A 16 -1.10 -11.55 5.51
N TYR A 17 -1.79 -12.62 5.14
CA TYR A 17 -1.17 -13.79 4.52
C TYR A 17 -1.72 -13.99 3.10
N THR A 18 -0.85 -13.91 2.11
CA THR A 18 -1.17 -14.01 0.68
C THR A 18 -0.47 -15.19 0.03
N PHE A 19 -1.17 -15.87 -0.87
CA PHE A 19 -0.62 -16.91 -1.72
C PHE A 19 -0.33 -16.33 -3.09
N HIS A 20 0.89 -16.58 -3.57
CA HIS A 20 1.34 -16.12 -4.87
C HIS A 20 1.20 -17.25 -5.90
N LEU A 21 1.12 -16.89 -7.18
CA LEU A 21 0.89 -17.85 -8.27
C LEU A 21 2.04 -18.86 -8.45
N ASN A 22 3.24 -18.53 -7.96
CA ASN A 22 4.41 -19.42 -7.96
C ASN A 22 4.39 -20.43 -6.80
N GLY A 23 3.32 -20.48 -6.00
CA GLY A 23 3.19 -21.37 -4.85
C GLY A 23 3.83 -20.83 -3.57
N GLU A 24 4.51 -19.69 -3.62
CA GLU A 24 5.05 -19.03 -2.42
C GLU A 24 3.94 -18.35 -1.63
N SER A 25 4.21 -18.18 -0.34
CA SER A 25 3.33 -17.44 0.55
C SER A 25 4.06 -16.27 1.19
N TYR A 26 3.39 -15.13 1.23
CA TYR A 26 3.94 -13.92 1.81
C TYR A 26 3.13 -13.55 3.04
N ALA A 27 3.83 -13.25 4.12
CA ALA A 27 3.28 -12.55 5.26
C ALA A 27 3.65 -11.07 5.14
N GLY A 28 2.68 -10.19 5.34
CA GLY A 28 2.91 -8.75 5.38
C GLY A 28 1.70 -7.95 4.93
N PRO A 29 1.84 -6.63 4.75
CA PRO A 29 2.97 -5.84 5.20
C PRO A 29 2.79 -5.44 6.68
N ASN A 30 3.90 -5.16 7.34
CA ASN A 30 3.91 -4.27 8.49
C ASN A 30 3.80 -2.80 8.02
N SER A 31 3.81 -1.85 8.95
CA SER A 31 3.73 -0.42 8.62
C SER A 31 4.82 0.33 9.37
N ASN A 32 5.74 0.94 8.61
CA ASN A 32 6.73 1.87 9.12
C ASN A 32 6.72 3.15 8.27
N TRP A 33 7.13 4.26 8.86
CA TRP A 33 7.35 5.51 8.12
C TRP A 33 8.66 5.42 7.35
N ALA A 34 8.63 5.79 6.08
CA ALA A 34 9.81 5.90 5.25
C ALA A 34 10.47 7.28 5.42
N GLU A 35 11.80 7.32 5.45
CA GLU A 35 12.54 8.58 5.57
C GLU A 35 12.65 9.31 4.22
N SER A 36 12.55 8.58 3.10
CA SER A 36 12.68 9.14 1.76
C SER A 36 11.95 8.30 0.71
N LYS A 37 11.84 8.82 -0.52
CA LYS A 37 11.24 8.10 -1.68
C LYS A 37 12.07 6.91 -2.17
N THR A 38 13.25 6.71 -1.62
CA THR A 38 14.19 5.63 -1.95
C THR A 38 14.50 4.74 -0.76
N ASP A 39 13.75 4.88 0.34
CA ASP A 39 13.96 4.11 1.56
C ASP A 39 13.31 2.72 1.46
N TYR A 40 14.05 1.77 0.89
CA TYR A 40 13.64 0.37 0.76
C TYR A 40 14.31 -0.54 1.81
N LYS A 41 14.76 0.02 2.93
CA LYS A 41 15.44 -0.74 3.97
C LYS A 41 14.45 -1.61 4.75
N PHE A 42 14.86 -2.82 5.12
CA PHE A 42 14.13 -3.62 6.10
C PHE A 42 14.34 -3.02 7.50
N GLN A 43 13.31 -2.35 8.02
CA GLN A 43 13.38 -1.64 9.31
C GLN A 43 12.93 -2.50 10.50
N THR A 44 12.20 -3.58 10.28
CA THR A 44 11.66 -4.43 11.35
C THR A 44 12.44 -5.72 11.46
N SER A 45 12.84 -6.09 12.68
CA SER A 45 13.55 -7.34 12.95
C SER A 45 12.65 -8.55 12.71
N ARG A 46 13.27 -9.69 12.37
CA ARG A 46 12.57 -10.96 12.12
C ARG A 46 11.66 -11.35 13.29
N ASN A 47 12.16 -11.29 14.52
CA ASN A 47 11.40 -11.66 15.71
C ASN A 47 10.13 -10.80 15.91
N VAL A 48 10.24 -9.47 15.74
CA VAL A 48 9.09 -8.56 15.86
C VAL A 48 8.04 -8.86 14.78
N PHE A 49 8.49 -9.11 13.55
CA PHE A 49 7.60 -9.49 12.46
C PHE A 49 6.91 -10.83 12.72
N PHE A 50 7.66 -11.84 13.16
CA PHE A 50 7.15 -13.16 13.50
C PHE A 50 6.11 -13.11 14.62
N ASN A 51 6.35 -12.29 15.66
CA ASN A 51 5.36 -12.07 16.72
C ASN A 51 4.03 -11.52 16.20
N SER A 52 4.05 -10.73 15.13
CA SER A 52 2.82 -10.26 14.48
C SER A 52 2.14 -11.37 13.67
N LEU A 53 2.91 -12.22 12.97
CA LEU A 53 2.38 -13.36 12.20
C LEU A 53 1.67 -14.40 13.09
N LYS A 54 2.16 -14.61 14.31
CA LYS A 54 1.54 -15.53 15.28
C LYS A 54 0.09 -15.19 15.64
N ASN A 55 -0.33 -13.94 15.43
CA ASN A 55 -1.73 -13.54 15.62
C ASN A 55 -2.67 -14.09 14.52
N ILE A 56 -2.11 -14.63 13.44
CA ILE A 56 -2.84 -15.12 12.26
C ILE A 56 -2.70 -16.64 12.14
N THR A 57 -1.52 -17.19 12.45
CA THR A 57 -1.25 -18.62 12.28
C THR A 57 -0.14 -19.12 13.20
N ASN A 58 -0.23 -20.39 13.58
CA ASN A 58 0.77 -21.11 14.39
C ASN A 58 1.50 -22.22 13.61
N TYR A 59 1.37 -22.27 12.28
CA TYR A 59 1.98 -23.31 11.45
C TYR A 59 3.47 -23.11 11.15
N TYR A 60 4.01 -21.92 11.42
CA TYR A 60 5.38 -21.54 11.09
C TYR A 60 6.18 -21.20 12.35
N THR A 61 7.49 -21.47 12.32
CA THR A 61 8.45 -20.96 13.30
C THR A 61 9.13 -19.68 12.80
N GLU A 62 9.93 -19.04 13.63
CA GLU A 62 10.63 -17.81 13.23
C GLU A 62 11.62 -18.08 12.09
N GLU A 63 12.22 -19.27 12.09
CA GLU A 63 13.22 -19.73 11.14
C GLU A 63 12.64 -19.92 9.73
N ASP A 64 11.33 -20.18 9.61
CA ASP A 64 10.65 -20.29 8.32
C ASP A 64 10.54 -18.94 7.58
N LEU A 65 10.78 -17.82 8.27
CA LEU A 65 10.71 -16.49 7.67
C LEU A 65 11.97 -16.13 6.87
N THR A 66 11.78 -15.95 5.58
CA THR A 66 12.75 -15.31 4.68
C THR A 66 12.32 -13.87 4.39
N GLN A 67 13.30 -12.97 4.20
CA GLN A 67 13.01 -11.58 3.80
C GLN A 67 12.33 -11.56 2.44
N GLY A 68 11.13 -10.97 2.38
CA GLY A 68 10.42 -10.71 1.13
C GLY A 68 10.93 -9.43 0.47
N TYR A 69 10.11 -8.38 0.52
CA TYR A 69 10.42 -7.08 -0.08
C TYR A 69 9.87 -5.93 0.75
N VAL A 70 10.30 -4.71 0.41
CA VAL A 70 9.78 -3.45 0.97
C VAL A 70 9.03 -2.70 -0.14
N GLY A 71 7.86 -2.16 0.19
CA GLY A 71 7.08 -1.31 -0.70
C GLY A 71 6.79 0.04 -0.07
N LEU A 72 6.87 1.10 -0.87
CA LEU A 72 6.55 2.46 -0.45
C LEU A 72 5.14 2.85 -0.93
N ARG A 73 4.25 3.18 0.02
CA ARG A 73 2.91 3.71 -0.30
C ARG A 73 2.98 5.21 -0.52
N PRO A 74 2.46 5.76 -1.64
CA PRO A 74 2.51 7.19 -1.93
C PRO A 74 1.43 7.95 -1.14
N ARG A 75 1.45 7.90 0.20
CA ARG A 75 0.49 8.61 1.06
C ARG A 75 0.56 10.11 0.81
N LEU A 76 -0.60 10.75 0.65
CA LEU A 76 -0.71 12.17 0.38
C LEU A 76 -1.00 12.96 1.66
N PHE A 77 -0.29 14.07 1.81
CA PHE A 77 -0.50 15.04 2.89
C PHE A 77 -0.70 16.43 2.29
N PHE A 78 -1.61 17.19 2.88
CA PHE A 78 -1.82 18.61 2.60
C PHE A 78 -1.90 19.34 3.93
N ASP A 79 -1.08 20.38 4.11
CA ASP A 79 -0.95 21.11 5.39
C ASP A 79 -0.80 20.18 6.61
N ASN A 80 0.08 19.18 6.48
CA ASN A 80 0.33 18.12 7.48
C ASN A 80 -0.90 17.26 7.86
N LYS A 81 -2.01 17.37 7.13
CA LYS A 81 -3.18 16.51 7.29
C LYS A 81 -3.17 15.42 6.21
N PRO A 82 -3.44 14.15 6.59
CA PRO A 82 -3.51 13.08 5.60
C PRO A 82 -4.73 13.30 4.69
N ILE A 83 -4.52 13.18 3.39
CA ILE A 83 -5.60 12.99 2.42
C ILE A 83 -5.70 11.48 2.21
N THR A 84 -6.83 10.91 2.66
CA THR A 84 -7.01 9.46 2.74
C THR A 84 -7.68 8.86 1.51
N ASP A 85 -8.12 9.70 0.56
CA ASP A 85 -8.70 9.27 -0.71
C ASP A 85 -7.74 9.61 -1.87
N PHE A 86 -7.95 8.96 -3.02
CA PHE A 86 -7.22 9.25 -4.24
C PHE A 86 -7.52 10.66 -4.72
N VAL A 87 -6.50 11.38 -5.16
CA VAL A 87 -6.67 12.69 -5.80
C VAL A 87 -6.35 12.56 -7.28
N ILE A 88 -7.40 12.55 -8.09
CA ILE A 88 -7.32 12.60 -9.55
C ILE A 88 -7.82 13.97 -9.96
N LYS A 89 -6.92 14.85 -10.42
CA LYS A 89 -7.26 16.25 -10.66
C LYS A 89 -6.62 16.79 -11.93
N LYS A 90 -7.45 17.42 -12.76
CA LYS A 90 -7.06 18.26 -13.88
C LYS A 90 -6.65 19.64 -13.37
N TYR A 91 -5.48 20.16 -13.79
CA TYR A 91 -5.13 21.57 -13.54
C TYR A 91 -5.92 22.50 -14.50
N PRO A 92 -6.13 23.79 -14.16
CA PRO A 92 -6.94 24.70 -14.97
C PRO A 92 -6.46 24.85 -16.42
N GLU A 93 -7.37 25.31 -17.28
CA GLU A 93 -7.41 25.28 -18.76
C GLU A 93 -6.09 25.52 -19.51
N ASN A 94 -5.15 26.25 -18.91
CA ASN A 94 -3.91 26.65 -19.56
C ASN A 94 -2.83 25.56 -19.54
N ARG A 95 -3.08 24.39 -18.92
CA ARG A 95 -2.11 23.28 -18.84
C ARG A 95 -2.76 21.92 -19.05
N PRO A 96 -2.24 21.08 -19.95
CA PRO A 96 -2.78 19.74 -20.22
C PRO A 96 -2.27 18.70 -19.20
N TRP A 97 -2.32 19.01 -17.90
CA TRP A 97 -1.80 18.13 -16.85
C TRP A 97 -2.94 17.51 -16.04
N ILE A 98 -2.85 16.19 -15.85
CA ILE A 98 -3.71 15.42 -14.96
C ILE A 98 -2.81 14.81 -13.89
N HIS A 99 -3.08 15.13 -12.63
CA HIS A 99 -2.35 14.59 -11.50
C HIS A 99 -3.11 13.39 -10.91
N LEU A 100 -2.38 12.30 -10.67
CA LEU A 100 -2.82 11.16 -9.89
C LEU A 100 -1.95 11.13 -8.63
N LEU A 101 -2.50 11.54 -7.50
CA LEU A 101 -1.79 11.68 -6.23
C LEU A 101 -2.45 10.79 -5.18
N GLY A 102 -1.67 10.31 -4.22
CA GLY A 102 -2.23 9.52 -3.12
C GLY A 102 -2.70 8.13 -3.54
N ILE A 103 -2.29 7.61 -4.71
CA ILE A 103 -2.73 6.31 -5.24
C ILE A 103 -2.06 5.17 -4.45
N GLU A 104 -2.48 4.98 -3.20
CA GLU A 104 -2.08 3.86 -2.35
C GLU A 104 -3.01 2.64 -2.55
N SER A 105 -3.11 1.73 -1.58
CA SER A 105 -4.07 0.61 -1.68
C SER A 105 -5.51 1.14 -1.64
N PRO A 106 -6.42 0.69 -2.51
CA PRO A 106 -6.33 -0.45 -3.44
C PRO A 106 -6.03 -0.05 -4.91
N GLY A 107 -5.00 0.77 -5.16
CA GLY A 107 -4.73 1.39 -6.46
C GLY A 107 -4.49 0.42 -7.62
N LEU A 108 -3.92 -0.77 -7.37
CA LEU A 108 -3.82 -1.81 -8.39
C LEU A 108 -5.22 -2.31 -8.81
N THR A 109 -6.07 -2.66 -7.84
CA THR A 109 -7.44 -3.12 -8.09
C THR A 109 -8.27 -2.04 -8.76
N SER A 110 -8.09 -0.77 -8.37
CA SER A 110 -8.80 0.38 -8.94
C SER A 110 -8.21 0.88 -10.26
N SER A 111 -7.09 0.31 -10.74
CA SER A 111 -6.37 0.84 -11.90
C SER A 111 -7.20 0.95 -13.19
N PRO A 112 -8.13 0.03 -13.52
CA PRO A 112 -8.98 0.19 -14.71
C PRO A 112 -9.92 1.41 -14.59
N SER A 113 -10.59 1.57 -13.45
CA SER A 113 -11.49 2.71 -13.21
C SER A 113 -10.76 4.04 -13.15
N ILE A 114 -9.54 4.05 -12.59
CA ILE A 114 -8.66 5.23 -12.65
C ILE A 114 -8.34 5.58 -14.12
N GLY A 115 -8.09 4.58 -14.95
CA GLY A 115 -7.86 4.76 -16.39
C GLY A 115 -9.06 5.38 -17.11
N GLU A 116 -10.27 4.93 -16.80
CA GLU A 116 -11.52 5.49 -17.34
C GLU A 116 -11.71 6.97 -16.95
N GLU A 117 -11.48 7.30 -15.67
CA GLU A 117 -11.56 8.69 -15.20
C GLU A 117 -10.54 9.59 -15.92
N VAL A 118 -9.29 9.12 -16.06
CA VAL A 118 -8.27 9.85 -16.81
C VAL A 118 -8.68 10.02 -18.28
N PHE A 119 -9.25 8.99 -18.91
CA PHE A 119 -9.73 9.08 -20.29
C PHE A 119 -10.81 10.17 -20.44
N LEU A 120 -11.78 10.22 -19.53
CA LEU A 120 -12.83 11.25 -19.54
C LEU A 120 -12.26 12.66 -19.38
N LEU A 121 -11.29 12.83 -18.47
CA LEU A 121 -10.59 14.09 -18.27
C LEU A 121 -9.81 14.52 -19.52
N VAL A 122 -9.12 13.59 -20.20
CA VAL A 122 -8.42 13.85 -21.47
C VAL A 122 -9.40 14.22 -22.57
N LYS A 123 -10.53 13.51 -22.69
CA LYS A 123 -11.56 13.81 -23.70
C LYS A 123 -12.14 15.22 -23.51
N SER A 124 -12.20 15.73 -22.27
CA SER A 124 -12.61 17.11 -22.00
C SER A 124 -11.60 18.18 -22.44
N LEU A 125 -10.41 17.80 -22.95
CA LEU A 125 -9.38 18.71 -23.46
C LEU A 125 -9.40 18.87 -24.99
N ILE A 126 -10.09 17.97 -25.70
CA ILE A 126 -10.16 17.91 -27.17
C ILE A 126 -11.56 18.36 -27.60
#